data_AF-A0A9D4WWY3-F1
#
_entry.id   AF-A0A9D4WWY3-F1
#
_cell.length_a   1.000
_cell.length_b   1.000
_cell.length_c   1.000
_cell.angle_alpha   90.00
_cell.angle_beta   90.00
_cell.angle_gamma   90.00
#
_symmetry.space_group_name_H-M   'P 1'
#
loop_
_entity.id
_entity.type
_entity.pdbx_description
1 polymer ?
#
loop_
_entity_poly.entity_id
_entity_poly.type
_entity_poly.pdbx_seq_one_letter_code
_entity_poly.pdbx_strand_id
1 'polypeptide(L)'
;MSCFPCCASQERINKKSLKKSIKEYHEAKTLSSFANISFKTDSGKRRFIADEIAKLGKGNVTSKVFSYRDLCSATQNFHPPNMIGEGGFGRVYKGNIKSTNQVVAVKQLDRNGFQGNREFLVEVLILSLLHHQNLVNLVGYCAEGDQRILVYEFMENGSLEDHLLDVTPDRKPLDWKTRMKIAGGAAKGLEYLHEQANPPVIYRDFKASNILLDESFNPRLSDFGLAKLGPTGDKTHVSTRVMGTYGYCAPEYASTGQLSTKSDVYSFGVVFLEIITGRRVIDNSRPSEEQNLIIWIHC
;
A
#
# COMPACT_ATOMS: atom_id res chain seq x y z
N MET A 1 -1.17 8.39 62.07
CA MET A 1 -0.16 8.55 61.01
C MET A 1 -0.05 7.20 60.30
N SER A 2 -0.65 7.09 59.11
CA SER A 2 0.04 6.94 57.80
C SER A 2 0.50 5.50 57.53
N CYS A 3 0.37 4.86 56.37
CA CYS A 3 -0.32 5.09 55.09
C CYS A 3 -0.11 3.76 54.31
N PHE A 4 -1.15 3.18 53.73
CA PHE A 4 -1.06 2.39 52.48
C PHE A 4 -1.59 3.31 51.34
N PRO A 5 -1.37 3.08 50.02
CA PRO A 5 -0.79 1.89 49.37
C PRO A 5 0.22 2.21 48.22
N CYS A 6 0.96 1.20 47.75
CA CYS A 6 1.62 1.24 46.43
C CYS A 6 1.61 -0.14 45.76
N CYS A 7 0.51 -0.47 45.06
CA CYS A 7 0.44 -1.61 44.12
C CYS A 7 -0.66 -1.31 43.07
N ALA A 8 -0.37 -0.47 42.07
CA ALA A 8 -1.30 -0.19 40.97
C ALA A 8 -0.63 -0.06 39.59
N SER A 9 0.66 -0.36 39.46
CA SER A 9 1.42 -0.19 38.21
C SER A 9 1.64 -1.47 37.40
N GLN A 10 1.67 -2.67 38.01
CA GLN A 10 1.95 -3.91 37.29
C GLN A 10 0.76 -4.47 36.47
N GLU A 11 -0.49 -4.35 36.95
CA GLU A 11 -1.65 -4.97 36.27
C GLU A 11 -2.04 -4.27 34.95
N ARG A 12 -1.86 -2.95 34.86
CA ARG A 12 -2.22 -2.18 33.65
C ARG A 12 -1.28 -2.43 32.48
N ILE A 13 -0.01 -2.75 32.75
CA ILE A 13 0.99 -3.09 31.73
C ILE A 13 0.72 -4.49 31.18
N ASN A 14 0.36 -5.44 32.05
CA ASN A 14 0.10 -6.83 31.66
C ASN A 14 -1.21 -6.99 30.87
N LYS A 15 -2.29 -6.28 31.25
CA LYS A 15 -3.56 -6.27 30.50
C LYS A 15 -3.45 -5.62 29.12
N LYS A 16 -2.60 -4.59 28.96
CA LYS A 16 -2.33 -3.97 27.64
C LYS A 16 -1.53 -4.90 26.73
N SER A 17 -0.48 -5.53 27.27
CA SER A 17 0.34 -6.52 26.54
C SER A 17 -0.51 -7.71 26.07
N LEU A 18 -1.32 -8.28 26.97
CA LEU A 18 -2.18 -9.41 26.63
C LEU A 18 -3.25 -9.05 25.58
N LYS A 19 -3.86 -7.87 25.68
CA LYS A 19 -4.80 -7.38 24.65
C LYS A 19 -4.13 -7.15 23.30
N LYS A 20 -2.88 -6.68 23.30
CA LYS A 20 -2.07 -6.51 22.09
C LYS A 20 -1.79 -7.87 21.43
N SER A 21 -1.34 -8.85 22.20
CA SER A 21 -1.07 -10.21 21.70
C SER A 21 -2.33 -10.94 21.21
N ILE A 22 -3.48 -10.75 21.86
CA ILE A 22 -4.77 -11.31 21.40
C ILE A 22 -5.18 -10.68 20.06
N LYS A 23 -5.00 -9.35 19.92
CA LYS A 23 -5.28 -8.63 18.68
C LYS A 23 -4.39 -9.12 17.54
N GLU A 24 -3.07 -9.17 17.77
CA GLU A 24 -2.09 -9.68 16.81
C GLU A 24 -2.38 -11.13 16.39
N TYR A 25 -2.81 -11.99 17.33
CA TYR A 25 -3.23 -13.37 17.03
C TYR A 25 -4.48 -13.43 16.14
N HIS A 26 -5.48 -12.60 16.41
CA HIS A 26 -6.70 -12.53 15.59
C HIS A 26 -6.44 -11.98 14.20
N GLU A 27 -5.56 -10.97 14.07
CA GLU A 27 -5.15 -10.41 12.77
C GLU A 27 -4.39 -11.43 11.95
N ALA A 28 -3.44 -12.15 12.55
CA ALA A 28 -2.70 -13.22 11.88
C ALA A 28 -3.60 -14.40 11.47
N LYS A 29 -4.55 -14.79 12.32
CA LYS A 29 -5.56 -15.82 12.00
C LYS A 29 -6.48 -15.39 10.85
N THR A 30 -6.82 -14.11 10.80
CA THR A 30 -7.57 -13.52 9.70
C THR A 30 -6.75 -13.57 8.41
N LEU A 31 -5.56 -12.96 8.37
CA LEU A 31 -4.72 -12.95 7.16
C LEU A 31 -4.45 -14.37 6.65
N SER A 32 -4.18 -15.34 7.53
CA SER A 32 -3.98 -16.74 7.15
C SER A 32 -5.26 -17.44 6.65
N SER A 33 -6.44 -17.14 7.18
CA SER A 33 -7.71 -17.67 6.64
C SER A 33 -7.96 -17.14 5.23
N PHE A 34 -7.62 -15.88 4.95
CA PHE A 34 -7.64 -15.28 3.62
C PHE A 34 -6.55 -15.85 2.69
N ALA A 35 -5.37 -16.21 3.21
CA ALA A 35 -4.30 -16.86 2.42
C ALA A 35 -4.74 -18.20 1.82
N ASN A 36 -5.58 -18.93 2.56
CA ASN A 36 -6.16 -20.21 2.12
C ASN A 36 -7.28 -20.03 1.10
N ILE A 37 -7.78 -18.80 0.89
CA ILE A 37 -8.70 -18.49 -0.19
C ILE A 37 -7.89 -18.45 -1.50
N SER A 38 -7.82 -19.61 -2.17
CA SER A 38 -7.37 -19.66 -3.55
C SER A 38 -8.28 -18.78 -4.41
N PHE A 39 -7.76 -17.64 -4.86
CA PHE A 39 -8.41 -16.63 -5.71
C PHE A 39 -8.65 -17.12 -7.15
N LYS A 40 -9.14 -18.35 -7.31
CA LYS A 40 -9.77 -18.82 -8.55
C LYS A 40 -11.24 -18.39 -8.57
N THR A 41 -11.71 -18.10 -9.77
CA THR A 41 -12.83 -17.23 -10.20
C THR A 41 -14.25 -17.70 -9.84
N ASP A 42 -14.49 -18.23 -8.65
CA ASP A 42 -15.82 -18.71 -8.29
C ASP A 42 -16.67 -17.61 -7.61
N SER A 43 -17.84 -17.32 -8.18
CA SER A 43 -18.83 -16.34 -7.68
C SER A 43 -19.26 -16.60 -6.23
N GLY A 44 -19.28 -17.86 -5.79
CA GLY A 44 -19.59 -18.22 -4.40
C GLY A 44 -18.55 -17.72 -3.39
N LYS A 45 -17.27 -17.65 -3.81
CA LYS A 45 -16.16 -17.18 -2.95
C LYS A 45 -16.15 -15.65 -2.80
N ARG A 46 -16.67 -14.91 -3.79
CA ARG A 46 -16.81 -13.44 -3.70
C ARG A 46 -17.79 -13.02 -2.62
N ARG A 47 -18.91 -13.76 -2.52
CA ARG A 47 -19.90 -13.56 -1.46
C ARG A 47 -19.32 -13.89 -0.09
N PHE A 48 -18.53 -14.96 0.02
CA PHE A 48 -17.81 -15.29 1.25
C PHE A 48 -16.81 -14.19 1.66
N ILE A 49 -16.02 -13.64 0.72
CA ILE A 49 -15.09 -12.54 1.01
C ILE A 49 -15.84 -11.26 1.41
N ALA A 50 -16.93 -10.91 0.72
CA ALA A 50 -17.75 -9.75 1.07
C ALA A 50 -18.41 -9.93 2.46
N ASP A 51 -18.88 -11.14 2.77
CA ASP A 51 -19.44 -11.49 4.07
C ASP A 51 -18.33 -11.48 5.16
N GLU A 52 -17.11 -11.92 4.85
CA GLU A 52 -15.97 -11.84 5.77
C GLU A 52 -15.48 -10.39 5.96
N ILE A 53 -15.45 -9.55 4.92
CA ILE A 53 -15.18 -8.11 5.05
C ILE A 53 -16.29 -7.44 5.88
N ALA A 54 -17.55 -7.84 5.71
CA ALA A 54 -18.67 -7.35 6.52
C ALA A 54 -18.60 -7.83 7.97
N LYS A 55 -18.10 -9.05 8.24
CA LYS A 55 -17.83 -9.56 9.60
C LYS A 55 -16.62 -8.88 10.22
N LEU A 56 -15.55 -8.63 9.46
CA LEU A 56 -14.35 -7.91 9.87
C LEU A 56 -14.65 -6.43 10.16
N GLY A 57 -15.50 -5.81 9.34
CA GLY A 57 -16.02 -4.45 9.55
C GLY A 57 -16.83 -4.31 10.84
N LYS A 58 -17.40 -5.41 11.36
CA LYS A 58 -18.03 -5.46 12.70
C LYS A 58 -17.04 -5.84 13.81
N GLY A 59 -15.85 -6.32 13.46
CA GLY A 59 -14.97 -7.06 14.36
C GLY A 59 -13.67 -6.37 14.77
N ASN A 60 -13.03 -5.55 13.93
CA ASN A 60 -11.83 -4.76 14.30
C ASN A 60 -11.21 -3.90 13.16
N VAL A 61 -11.88 -3.75 12.01
CA VAL A 61 -11.36 -2.90 10.93
C VAL A 61 -11.50 -1.42 11.31
N THR A 62 -10.38 -0.70 11.39
CA THR A 62 -10.35 0.74 11.70
C THR A 62 -10.91 1.61 10.55
N SER A 63 -11.09 1.05 9.35
CA SER A 63 -11.53 1.77 8.16
C SER A 63 -13.04 1.94 8.10
N LYS A 64 -13.52 3.17 7.87
CA LYS A 64 -14.95 3.52 7.81
C LYS A 64 -15.60 3.05 6.51
N VAL A 65 -16.87 2.63 6.59
CA VAL A 65 -17.69 2.40 5.39
C VAL A 65 -18.38 3.70 5.01
N PHE A 66 -18.16 4.15 3.77
CA PHE A 66 -18.78 5.34 3.20
C PHE A 66 -19.85 4.96 2.17
N SER A 67 -20.93 5.74 2.12
CA SER A 67 -21.86 5.65 0.99
C SER A 67 -21.26 6.32 -0.25
N TYR A 68 -21.73 5.95 -1.43
CA TYR A 68 -21.34 6.62 -2.66
C TYR A 68 -21.71 8.10 -2.62
N ARG A 69 -22.85 8.44 -1.99
CA ARG A 69 -23.31 9.81 -1.80
C ARG A 69 -22.36 10.64 -0.93
N ASP A 70 -21.78 10.05 0.11
CA ASP A 70 -20.78 10.72 0.95
C ASP A 70 -19.56 11.10 0.12
N LEU A 71 -19.08 10.18 -0.71
CA LEU A 71 -17.89 10.40 -1.55
C LEU A 71 -18.17 11.36 -2.71
N CYS A 72 -19.35 11.32 -3.33
CA CYS A 72 -19.81 12.35 -4.25
C CYS A 72 -19.78 13.73 -3.59
N SER A 73 -20.33 13.84 -2.38
CA SER A 73 -20.36 15.12 -1.66
C SER A 73 -18.95 15.61 -1.29
N ALA A 74 -18.05 14.70 -0.92
CA ALA A 74 -16.67 15.02 -0.55
C ALA A 74 -15.81 15.47 -1.74
N THR A 75 -16.08 14.93 -2.93
CA THR A 75 -15.30 15.17 -4.18
C THR A 75 -15.97 16.14 -5.15
N GLN A 76 -17.11 16.72 -4.75
CA GLN A 76 -17.95 17.57 -5.61
C GLN A 76 -18.42 16.83 -6.88
N ASN A 77 -18.92 15.61 -6.71
CA ASN A 77 -19.31 14.67 -7.77
C ASN A 77 -18.13 14.25 -8.66
N PHE A 78 -16.98 13.92 -8.05
CA PHE A 78 -15.76 13.54 -8.77
C PHE A 78 -15.37 14.58 -9.83
N HIS A 79 -15.40 15.86 -9.43
CA HIS A 79 -15.16 16.99 -10.33
C HIS A 79 -13.74 16.91 -10.94
N PRO A 80 -13.54 17.11 -12.26
CA PRO A 80 -12.23 16.94 -12.88
C PRO A 80 -11.09 17.78 -12.28
N PRO A 81 -11.31 19.06 -11.90
CA PRO A 81 -10.34 19.84 -11.12
C PRO A 81 -9.88 19.24 -9.79
N ASN A 82 -10.63 18.31 -9.20
CA ASN A 82 -10.22 17.60 -7.98
C ASN A 82 -9.42 16.33 -8.30
N MET A 83 -9.29 15.93 -9.56
CA MET A 83 -8.50 14.76 -9.95
C MET A 83 -7.03 15.05 -9.74
N ILE A 84 -6.37 14.19 -8.96
CA ILE A 84 -4.95 14.32 -8.59
C ILE A 84 -4.08 13.19 -9.17
N GLY A 85 -4.70 12.20 -9.82
CA GLY A 85 -3.98 11.13 -10.50
C GLY A 85 -4.92 10.21 -11.28
N GLU A 86 -4.41 9.61 -12.34
CA GLU A 86 -5.08 8.61 -13.17
C GLU A 86 -4.04 7.58 -13.65
N GLY A 87 -4.40 6.30 -13.63
CA GLY A 87 -3.51 5.23 -14.10
C GLY A 87 -4.24 3.90 -14.21
N GLY A 88 -3.49 2.80 -14.37
CA GLY A 88 -4.05 1.45 -14.54
C GLY A 88 -4.90 0.94 -13.37
N PHE A 89 -4.86 1.64 -12.24
CA PHE A 89 -5.64 1.35 -11.03
C PHE A 89 -6.83 2.31 -10.83
N GLY A 90 -7.20 3.07 -11.87
CA GLY A 90 -8.32 4.02 -11.84
C GLY A 90 -7.91 5.46 -11.51
N ARG A 91 -8.89 6.25 -11.07
CA ARG A 91 -8.78 7.70 -10.87
C ARG A 91 -8.75 8.07 -9.40
N VAL A 92 -7.93 9.03 -9.04
CA VAL A 92 -7.80 9.53 -7.67
C VAL A 92 -8.25 10.98 -7.61
N TYR A 93 -9.12 11.30 -6.67
CA TYR A 93 -9.65 12.65 -6.46
C TYR A 93 -9.33 13.13 -5.05
N LYS A 94 -8.95 14.40 -4.92
CA LYS A 94 -8.93 15.08 -3.61
C LYS A 94 -10.35 15.32 -3.14
N GLY A 95 -10.63 15.01 -1.88
CA GLY A 95 -11.93 15.25 -1.26
C GLY A 95 -11.81 15.81 0.14
N ASN A 96 -12.92 16.33 0.68
CA ASN A 96 -13.03 16.72 2.09
C ASN A 96 -14.24 16.03 2.72
N ILE A 97 -14.00 15.19 3.72
CA ILE A 97 -15.03 14.55 4.53
C ILE A 97 -15.56 15.57 5.54
N LYS A 98 -16.69 16.21 5.22
CA LYS A 98 -17.28 17.33 6.00
C LYS A 98 -17.53 16.99 7.47
N SER A 99 -17.93 15.77 7.79
CA SER A 99 -18.25 15.35 9.16
C SER A 99 -17.03 15.36 10.09
N THR A 100 -15.82 15.22 9.55
CA THR A 100 -14.56 15.23 10.31
C THR A 100 -13.62 16.35 9.89
N ASN A 101 -14.01 17.17 8.90
CA ASN A 101 -13.16 18.15 8.23
C ASN A 101 -11.79 17.58 7.79
N GLN A 102 -11.81 16.33 7.31
CA GLN A 102 -10.60 15.61 6.94
C GLN A 102 -10.41 15.65 5.42
N VAL A 103 -9.24 16.12 4.97
CA VAL A 103 -8.83 16.03 3.57
C VAL A 103 -8.39 14.60 3.26
N VAL A 104 -8.87 14.06 2.16
CA VAL A 104 -8.66 12.66 1.76
C VAL A 104 -8.32 12.53 0.28
N ALA A 105 -7.69 11.41 -0.07
CA ALA A 105 -7.57 10.94 -1.45
C ALA A 105 -8.60 9.83 -1.70
N VAL A 106 -9.46 10.01 -2.71
CA VAL A 106 -10.56 9.12 -3.07
C VAL A 106 -10.21 8.43 -4.38
N LYS A 107 -9.76 7.17 -4.31
CA LYS A 107 -9.39 6.34 -5.46
C LYS A 107 -10.61 5.55 -5.93
N GLN A 108 -11.16 5.92 -7.08
CA GLN A 108 -12.20 5.17 -7.77
C GLN A 108 -11.54 4.18 -8.72
N LEU A 109 -11.67 2.89 -8.41
CA LEU A 109 -11.14 1.82 -9.25
C LEU A 109 -12.00 1.67 -10.51
N ASP A 110 -11.35 1.35 -11.64
CA ASP A 110 -12.04 1.22 -12.92
C ASP A 110 -13.12 0.13 -12.91
N ARG A 111 -14.31 0.52 -13.35
CA ARG A 111 -15.54 -0.30 -13.29
C ARG A 111 -15.52 -1.52 -14.23
N ASN A 112 -14.64 -1.53 -15.22
CA ASN A 112 -14.72 -2.45 -16.37
C ASN A 112 -13.85 -3.71 -16.23
N GLY A 113 -13.19 -3.95 -15.08
CA GLY A 113 -12.23 -5.04 -14.92
C GLY A 113 -12.54 -6.00 -13.77
N PHE A 114 -12.47 -7.31 -14.03
CA PHE A 114 -12.36 -8.33 -12.97
C PHE A 114 -11.13 -8.11 -12.07
N GLN A 115 -10.11 -7.44 -12.59
CA GLN A 115 -8.88 -7.09 -11.89
C GLN A 115 -9.13 -6.02 -10.80
N GLY A 116 -9.85 -4.94 -11.10
CA GLY A 116 -10.13 -3.87 -10.13
C GLY A 116 -10.91 -4.36 -8.89
N ASN A 117 -11.84 -5.30 -9.06
CA ASN A 117 -12.51 -5.94 -7.93
C ASN A 117 -11.56 -6.75 -7.04
N ARG A 118 -10.56 -7.41 -7.63
CA ARG A 118 -9.58 -8.18 -6.85
C ARG A 118 -8.64 -7.25 -6.11
N GLU A 119 -8.13 -6.22 -6.78
CA GLU A 119 -7.26 -5.19 -6.19
C GLU A 119 -7.95 -4.48 -5.03
N PHE A 120 -9.23 -4.11 -5.19
CA PHE A 120 -10.06 -3.56 -4.11
C PHE A 120 -10.05 -4.45 -2.85
N LEU A 121 -10.36 -5.73 -3.02
CA LEU A 121 -10.48 -6.66 -1.89
C LEU A 121 -9.13 -6.89 -1.21
N VAL A 122 -8.06 -7.00 -1.99
CA VAL A 122 -6.69 -7.13 -1.47
C VAL A 122 -6.33 -5.88 -0.66
N GLU A 123 -6.57 -4.71 -1.21
CA GLU A 123 -6.17 -3.46 -0.59
C GLU A 123 -6.96 -3.16 0.69
N VAL A 124 -8.29 -3.37 0.67
CA VAL A 124 -9.11 -3.30 1.90
C VAL A 124 -8.59 -4.29 2.94
N LEU A 125 -8.34 -5.55 2.56
CA LEU A 125 -7.88 -6.56 3.52
C LEU A 125 -6.52 -6.21 4.14
N ILE A 126 -5.54 -5.90 3.30
CA ILE A 126 -4.15 -5.66 3.73
C ILE A 126 -4.09 -4.38 4.59
N LEU A 127 -4.65 -3.27 4.12
CA LEU A 127 -4.56 -2.00 4.85
C LEU A 127 -5.50 -1.90 6.06
N SER A 128 -6.52 -2.77 6.15
CA SER A 128 -7.33 -2.87 7.37
C SER A 128 -6.59 -3.56 8.52
N LEU A 129 -5.62 -4.41 8.20
CA LEU A 129 -4.92 -5.28 9.16
C LEU A 129 -3.49 -4.83 9.44
N LEU A 130 -2.94 -3.95 8.60
CA LEU A 130 -1.58 -3.46 8.70
C LEU A 130 -1.58 -1.96 9.02
N HIS A 131 -0.86 -1.57 10.08
CA HIS A 131 -0.71 -0.18 10.49
C HIS A 131 0.75 0.10 10.79
N HIS A 132 1.36 0.98 9.99
CA HIS A 132 2.74 1.41 10.17
C HIS A 132 2.93 2.82 9.60
N GLN A 133 3.81 3.61 10.20
CA GLN A 133 4.05 5.02 9.83
C GLN A 133 4.52 5.23 8.38
N ASN A 134 5.12 4.20 7.77
CA ASN A 134 5.61 4.22 6.39
C ASN A 134 4.70 3.47 5.41
N LEU A 135 3.45 3.18 5.80
CA LEU A 135 2.39 2.73 4.90
C LEU A 135 1.28 3.79 4.88
N VAL A 136 0.60 3.92 3.75
CA VAL A 136 -0.55 4.82 3.64
C VAL A 136 -1.71 4.29 4.48
N ASN A 137 -2.39 5.17 5.21
CA ASN A 137 -3.53 4.80 6.02
C ASN A 137 -4.82 4.78 5.18
N LEU A 138 -5.49 3.63 5.17
CA LEU A 138 -6.83 3.51 4.61
C LEU A 138 -7.85 4.06 5.60
N VAL A 139 -8.39 5.25 5.30
CA VAL A 139 -9.44 5.90 6.09
C VAL A 139 -10.76 5.14 5.99
N GLY A 140 -11.05 4.58 4.81
CA GLY A 140 -12.29 3.85 4.56
C GLY A 140 -12.45 3.39 3.12
N TYR A 141 -13.63 2.87 2.83
CA TYR A 141 -13.98 2.40 1.50
C TYR A 141 -15.48 2.52 1.23
N CYS A 142 -15.86 2.47 -0.05
CA CYS A 142 -17.23 2.33 -0.51
C CYS A 142 -17.34 1.10 -1.43
N ALA A 143 -18.32 0.25 -1.13
CA ALA A 143 -18.63 -0.97 -1.86
C ALA A 143 -20.11 -1.04 -2.29
N GLU A 144 -20.78 0.11 -2.45
CA GLU A 144 -22.20 0.18 -2.82
C GLU A 144 -22.42 -0.22 -4.29
N GLY A 145 -23.21 -1.28 -4.53
CA GLY A 145 -23.45 -1.81 -5.87
C GLY A 145 -22.13 -2.17 -6.56
N ASP A 146 -21.90 -1.57 -7.73
CA ASP A 146 -20.68 -1.74 -8.53
C ASP A 146 -19.57 -0.74 -8.18
N GLN A 147 -19.78 0.14 -7.20
CA GLN A 147 -18.75 1.08 -6.77
C GLN A 147 -17.67 0.36 -5.98
N ARG A 148 -16.40 0.59 -6.36
CA ARG A 148 -15.21 0.13 -5.63
C ARG A 148 -14.30 1.33 -5.43
N ILE A 149 -14.45 1.98 -4.28
CA ILE A 149 -13.79 3.25 -4.01
C ILE A 149 -13.03 3.13 -2.69
N LEU A 150 -11.77 3.52 -2.71
CA LEU A 150 -10.87 3.51 -1.55
C LEU A 150 -10.64 4.95 -1.11
N VAL A 151 -10.59 5.18 0.20
CA VAL A 151 -10.41 6.50 0.80
C VAL A 151 -9.18 6.46 1.68
N TYR A 152 -8.16 7.26 1.34
CA TYR A 152 -6.89 7.33 2.06
C TYR A 152 -6.72 8.69 2.72
N GLU A 153 -5.76 8.76 3.65
CA GLU A 153 -5.17 10.04 4.01
C GLU A 153 -4.62 10.74 2.77
N PHE A 154 -4.74 12.06 2.72
CA PHE A 154 -4.16 12.85 1.63
C PHE A 154 -2.67 13.05 1.89
N MET A 155 -1.87 12.96 0.83
CA MET A 155 -0.41 13.08 0.88
C MET A 155 -0.02 14.39 0.18
N GLU A 156 0.36 15.41 0.95
CA GLU A 156 0.48 16.79 0.49
C GLU A 156 1.48 16.97 -0.64
N ASN A 157 2.55 16.18 -0.63
CA ASN A 157 3.63 16.28 -1.58
C ASN A 157 3.49 15.29 -2.74
N GLY A 158 2.40 14.52 -2.86
CA GLY A 158 2.27 13.56 -3.96
C GLY A 158 3.26 12.40 -3.86
N SER A 159 3.77 11.91 -4.99
CA SER A 159 4.67 10.74 -5.08
C SER A 159 6.15 11.13 -5.13
N LEU A 160 7.06 10.20 -4.84
CA LEU A 160 8.49 10.40 -5.05
C LEU A 160 8.83 10.67 -6.52
N GLU A 161 8.11 10.04 -7.46
CA GLU A 161 8.28 10.27 -8.90
C GLU A 161 8.12 11.76 -9.26
N ASP A 162 7.12 12.44 -8.70
CA ASP A 162 6.84 13.87 -8.94
C ASP A 162 7.98 14.82 -8.52
N HIS A 163 8.87 14.36 -7.63
CA HIS A 163 9.97 15.16 -7.08
C HIS A 163 11.35 14.71 -7.54
N LEU A 164 11.43 13.55 -8.18
CA LEU A 164 12.67 12.92 -8.56
C LEU A 164 12.83 12.81 -10.08
N LEU A 165 11.75 12.47 -10.77
CA LEU A 165 11.75 12.11 -12.20
C LEU A 165 10.99 13.13 -13.05
N ASP A 166 9.94 13.75 -12.50
CA ASP A 166 9.11 14.77 -13.17
C ASP A 166 9.32 16.18 -12.57
N VAL A 167 10.58 16.53 -12.32
CA VAL A 167 10.91 17.85 -11.77
C VAL A 167 10.71 18.92 -12.84
N THR A 168 9.70 19.77 -12.65
CA THR A 168 9.49 20.93 -13.51
C THR A 168 10.64 21.94 -13.34
N PRO A 169 10.97 22.75 -14.38
CA PRO A 169 12.13 23.66 -14.33
C PRO A 169 12.11 24.67 -13.17
N ASP A 170 10.92 25.01 -12.68
CA ASP A 170 10.67 25.93 -11.58
C ASP A 170 10.73 25.26 -10.19
N ARG A 171 10.76 23.92 -10.13
CA ARG A 171 10.77 23.17 -8.87
C ARG A 171 12.20 22.82 -8.47
N LYS A 172 12.55 23.10 -7.21
CA LYS A 172 13.83 22.69 -6.63
C LYS A 172 13.86 21.16 -6.47
N PRO A 173 14.89 20.47 -6.99
CA PRO A 173 15.06 19.04 -6.75
C PRO A 173 15.25 18.72 -5.26
N LEU A 174 14.87 17.50 -4.85
CA LEU A 174 15.13 17.02 -3.50
C LEU A 174 16.62 17.01 -3.18
N ASP A 175 16.98 17.57 -2.02
CA ASP A 175 18.33 17.48 -1.50
C ASP A 175 18.67 16.04 -1.07
N TRP A 176 19.97 15.74 -0.98
CA TRP A 176 20.46 14.41 -0.66
C TRP A 176 19.97 13.86 0.68
N LYS A 177 19.88 14.70 1.71
CA LYS A 177 19.45 14.27 3.05
C LYS A 177 17.97 13.85 3.00
N THR A 178 17.14 14.61 2.29
CA THR A 178 15.73 14.28 2.08
C THR A 178 15.56 13.00 1.25
N ARG A 179 16.36 12.82 0.20
CA ARG A 179 16.40 11.56 -0.58
C ARG A 179 16.73 10.34 0.30
N MET A 180 17.75 10.43 1.15
CA MET A 180 18.13 9.33 2.04
C MET A 180 17.09 9.07 3.15
N LYS A 181 16.43 10.13 3.64
CA LYS A 181 15.28 10.00 4.56
C LYS A 181 14.15 9.20 3.90
N ILE A 182 13.82 9.50 2.64
CA ILE A 182 12.78 8.80 1.88
C ILE A 182 13.16 7.34 1.66
N ALA A 183 14.39 7.07 1.19
CA ALA A 183 14.87 5.69 0.99
C ALA A 183 14.78 4.87 2.29
N GLY A 184 15.27 5.43 3.41
CA GLY A 184 15.25 4.76 4.71
C GLY A 184 13.83 4.52 5.24
N GLY A 185 12.90 5.46 5.06
CA GLY A 185 11.51 5.27 5.48
C GLY A 185 10.77 4.25 4.60
N ALA A 186 10.98 4.27 3.28
CA ALA A 186 10.41 3.28 2.38
C ALA A 186 10.92 1.86 2.68
N ALA A 187 12.21 1.72 2.99
CA ALA A 187 12.81 0.45 3.45
C ALA A 187 12.16 -0.07 4.74
N LYS A 188 11.91 0.80 5.73
CA LYS A 188 11.19 0.44 6.96
C LYS A 188 9.75 -0.02 6.70
N GLY A 189 9.07 0.62 5.74
CA GLY A 189 7.76 0.16 5.28
C GLY A 189 7.82 -1.26 4.74
N LEU A 190 8.82 -1.57 3.91
CA LEU A 190 8.99 -2.89 3.32
C LEU A 190 9.41 -3.95 4.34
N GLU A 191 10.34 -3.62 5.24
CA GLU A 191 10.75 -4.47 6.37
C GLU A 191 9.54 -4.86 7.24
N TYR A 192 8.67 -3.89 7.57
CA TYR A 192 7.45 -4.17 8.33
C TYR A 192 6.57 -5.21 7.61
N LEU A 193 6.38 -5.08 6.30
CA LEU A 193 5.58 -6.03 5.51
C LEU A 193 6.20 -7.43 5.48
N HIS A 194 7.53 -7.53 5.43
CA HIS A 194 8.23 -8.81 5.29
C HIS A 194 8.42 -9.54 6.61
N GLU A 195 8.78 -8.82 7.67
CA GLU A 195 9.28 -9.41 8.91
C GLU A 195 8.29 -9.31 10.07
N GLN A 196 7.43 -8.28 10.08
CA GLN A 196 6.50 -8.02 11.19
C GLN A 196 5.06 -8.46 10.88
N ALA A 197 4.63 -8.37 9.62
CA ALA A 197 3.35 -8.91 9.21
C ALA A 197 3.38 -10.45 9.25
N ASN A 198 2.30 -11.05 9.75
CA ASN A 198 2.17 -12.50 9.83
C ASN A 198 0.83 -12.97 9.23
N PRO A 199 0.84 -13.74 8.13
CA PRO A 199 2.01 -14.09 7.31
C PRO A 199 2.67 -12.85 6.66
N PRO A 200 3.93 -12.96 6.20
CA PRO A 200 4.60 -11.89 5.46
C PRO A 200 3.75 -11.39 4.30
N VAL A 201 3.89 -10.12 3.93
CA VAL A 201 3.22 -9.52 2.78
C VAL A 201 4.25 -9.12 1.75
N ILE A 202 4.16 -9.71 0.56
CA ILE A 202 4.97 -9.33 -0.60
C ILE A 202 4.21 -8.22 -1.35
N TYR A 203 4.83 -7.06 -1.46
CA TYR A 203 4.22 -5.83 -1.94
C TYR A 203 4.07 -5.81 -3.47
N ARG A 204 5.07 -6.34 -4.19
CA ARG A 204 5.06 -6.71 -5.62
C ARG A 204 5.04 -5.56 -6.64
N ASP A 205 4.71 -4.34 -6.23
CA ASP A 205 4.74 -3.16 -7.10
C ASP A 205 5.51 -2.00 -6.46
N PHE A 206 6.74 -2.28 -5.99
CA PHE A 206 7.61 -1.27 -5.40
C PHE A 206 8.26 -0.41 -6.50
N LYS A 207 7.84 0.86 -6.57
CA LYS A 207 8.31 1.87 -7.55
C LYS A 207 8.17 3.28 -7.00
N ALA A 208 8.85 4.26 -7.59
CA ALA A 208 8.83 5.66 -7.13
C ALA A 208 7.41 6.27 -7.07
N SER A 209 6.55 5.96 -8.04
CA SER A 209 5.16 6.46 -8.09
C SER A 209 4.29 5.96 -6.92
N ASN A 210 4.66 4.84 -6.28
CA ASN A 210 3.93 4.23 -5.17
C ASN A 210 4.50 4.60 -3.79
N ILE A 211 5.49 5.51 -3.74
CA ILE A 211 6.03 6.06 -2.50
C ILE A 211 5.48 7.49 -2.38
N LEU A 212 4.42 7.66 -1.59
CA LEU A 212 3.81 8.96 -1.36
C LEU A 212 4.51 9.72 -0.23
N LEU A 213 4.41 11.05 -0.26
CA LEU A 213 5.14 11.96 0.62
C LEU A 213 4.17 12.87 1.37
N ASP A 214 4.23 12.85 2.70
CA ASP A 214 3.43 13.78 3.52
C ASP A 214 4.05 15.18 3.48
N GLU A 215 3.41 16.15 4.13
CA GLU A 215 3.87 17.54 4.25
C GLU A 215 5.36 17.68 4.66
N SER A 216 5.86 16.75 5.49
CA SER A 216 7.23 16.74 6.00
C SER A 216 8.18 15.83 5.20
N PHE A 217 7.79 15.39 4.00
CA PHE A 217 8.54 14.45 3.17
C PHE A 217 8.84 13.11 3.89
N ASN A 218 7.95 12.65 4.76
CA ASN A 218 8.00 11.28 5.26
C ASN A 218 7.34 10.35 4.22
N PRO A 219 7.99 9.24 3.86
CA PRO A 219 7.49 8.33 2.84
C PRO A 219 6.42 7.38 3.38
N ARG A 220 5.42 7.09 2.54
CA ARG A 220 4.38 6.08 2.77
C ARG A 220 4.18 5.23 1.52
N LEU A 221 4.30 3.92 1.66
CA LEU A 221 3.98 2.99 0.58
C LEU A 221 2.47 3.00 0.35
N SER A 222 2.04 3.08 -0.91
CA SER A 222 0.62 3.11 -1.34
C SER A 222 0.30 2.01 -2.36
N ASP A 223 -0.94 1.88 -2.80
CA ASP A 223 -1.31 0.96 -3.89
C ASP A 223 -0.99 -0.52 -3.62
N PHE A 224 -1.71 -1.11 -2.67
CA PHE A 224 -1.53 -2.51 -2.28
C PHE A 224 -2.33 -3.49 -3.16
N GLY A 225 -2.93 -3.04 -4.25
CA GLY A 225 -3.82 -3.87 -5.08
C GLY A 225 -3.16 -5.15 -5.62
N LEU A 226 -1.85 -5.14 -5.85
CA LEU A 226 -1.08 -6.29 -6.33
C LEU A 226 -0.44 -7.15 -5.22
N ALA A 227 -0.53 -6.70 -3.97
CA ALA A 227 0.10 -7.34 -2.83
C ALA A 227 -0.38 -8.78 -2.65
N LYS A 228 0.48 -9.59 -2.06
CA LYS A 228 0.30 -11.04 -1.91
C LYS A 228 0.80 -11.47 -0.56
N LEU A 229 0.02 -12.30 0.13
CA LEU A 229 0.54 -13.00 1.30
C LEU A 229 1.67 -13.93 0.86
N GLY A 230 2.79 -13.81 1.56
CA GLY A 230 4.01 -14.56 1.36
C GLY A 230 3.84 -16.04 1.72
N PRO A 231 4.88 -16.85 1.46
CA PRO A 231 4.82 -18.27 1.74
C PRO A 231 4.67 -18.54 3.24
N THR A 232 3.97 -19.62 3.58
CA THR A 232 3.79 -20.11 4.95
C THR A 232 4.31 -21.54 5.07
N GLY A 233 4.73 -21.93 6.28
CA GLY A 233 5.37 -23.21 6.53
C GLY A 233 6.72 -23.32 5.79
N ASP A 234 7.00 -24.46 5.19
CA ASP A 234 8.30 -24.76 4.56
C ASP A 234 8.44 -24.21 3.13
N LYS A 235 7.48 -23.41 2.65
CA LYS A 235 7.53 -22.84 1.30
C LYS A 235 8.50 -21.67 1.26
N THR A 236 9.28 -21.57 0.18
CA THR A 236 10.22 -20.46 -0.04
C THR A 236 9.65 -19.34 -0.91
N HIS A 237 8.57 -19.61 -1.65
CA HIS A 237 7.98 -18.69 -2.62
C HIS A 237 6.49 -18.94 -2.83
N VAL A 238 5.85 -18.00 -3.52
CA VAL A 238 4.46 -18.08 -3.97
C VAL A 238 4.45 -18.15 -5.50
N SER A 239 4.05 -19.30 -6.07
CA SER A 239 3.86 -19.42 -7.52
C SER A 239 2.64 -18.61 -7.96
N THR A 240 2.85 -17.64 -8.85
CA THR A 240 1.78 -16.76 -9.32
C THR A 240 2.09 -16.19 -10.71
N ARG A 241 1.07 -15.75 -11.44
CA ARG A 241 1.26 -15.04 -12.73
C ARG A 241 2.20 -13.86 -12.50
N VAL A 242 3.11 -13.57 -13.42
CA VAL A 242 3.96 -12.38 -13.34
C VAL A 242 3.10 -11.11 -13.46
N MET A 243 3.19 -10.23 -12.47
CA MET A 243 2.57 -8.90 -12.44
C MET A 243 3.50 -7.93 -11.70
N GLY A 244 3.37 -6.64 -11.99
CA GLY A 244 4.22 -5.58 -11.48
C GLY A 244 4.58 -4.63 -12.62
N THR A 245 5.29 -3.57 -12.30
CA THR A 245 5.71 -2.57 -13.29
C THR A 245 6.99 -3.00 -14.01
N TYR A 246 7.01 -2.87 -15.34
CA TYR A 246 8.19 -3.17 -16.15
C TYR A 246 9.39 -2.31 -15.74
N GLY A 247 10.59 -2.90 -15.75
CA GLY A 247 11.82 -2.27 -15.24
C GLY A 247 12.12 -2.56 -13.76
N TYR A 248 11.09 -2.70 -12.92
CA TYR A 248 11.24 -2.96 -11.47
C TYR A 248 11.24 -4.46 -11.13
N CYS A 249 10.70 -5.29 -12.03
CA CYS A 249 10.51 -6.72 -11.77
C CYS A 249 11.84 -7.49 -11.66
N ALA A 250 12.00 -8.26 -10.58
CA ALA A 250 13.14 -9.13 -10.38
C ALA A 250 13.26 -10.20 -11.49
N PRO A 251 14.47 -10.49 -12.00
CA PRO A 251 14.67 -11.37 -13.15
C PRO A 251 14.25 -12.82 -12.87
N GLU A 252 14.51 -13.34 -11.68
CA GLU A 252 14.06 -14.67 -11.26
C GLU A 252 12.54 -14.77 -11.18
N TYR A 253 11.86 -13.70 -10.72
CA TYR A 253 10.40 -13.68 -10.70
C TYR A 253 9.82 -13.60 -12.11
N ALA A 254 10.39 -12.75 -12.97
CA ALA A 254 9.96 -12.59 -14.36
C ALA A 254 10.07 -13.90 -15.17
N SER A 255 11.13 -14.69 -14.91
CA SER A 255 11.39 -15.95 -15.61
C SER A 255 10.61 -17.14 -15.07
N THR A 256 10.41 -17.23 -13.75
CA THR A 256 9.88 -18.45 -13.10
C THR A 256 8.45 -18.29 -12.57
N GLY A 257 7.96 -17.06 -12.39
CA GLY A 257 6.72 -16.78 -11.68
C GLY A 257 6.77 -17.08 -10.18
N GLN A 258 7.96 -17.34 -9.62
CA GLN A 258 8.16 -17.56 -8.19
C GLN A 258 8.33 -16.21 -7.47
N LEU A 259 7.27 -15.77 -6.81
CA LEU A 259 7.27 -14.51 -6.07
C LEU A 259 7.76 -14.72 -4.63
N SER A 260 8.69 -13.88 -4.16
CA SER A 260 9.19 -13.89 -2.78
C SER A 260 9.42 -12.47 -2.26
N THR A 261 9.72 -12.32 -0.97
CA THR A 261 10.13 -11.03 -0.40
C THR A 261 11.41 -10.47 -1.06
N LYS A 262 12.28 -11.35 -1.58
CA LYS A 262 13.48 -10.93 -2.32
C LYS A 262 13.15 -10.23 -3.64
N SER A 263 12.00 -10.51 -4.24
CA SER A 263 11.54 -9.81 -5.43
C SER A 263 11.22 -8.33 -5.14
N ASP A 264 10.69 -8.03 -3.95
CA ASP A 264 10.53 -6.64 -3.50
C ASP A 264 11.87 -5.98 -3.17
N VAL A 265 12.83 -6.72 -2.61
CA VAL A 265 14.19 -6.21 -2.32
C VAL A 265 14.91 -5.79 -3.60
N TYR A 266 14.77 -6.57 -4.68
CA TYR A 266 15.27 -6.17 -6.00
C TYR A 266 14.61 -4.86 -6.47
N SER A 267 13.27 -4.79 -6.39
CA SER A 267 12.50 -3.62 -6.80
C SER A 267 12.89 -2.37 -5.98
N PHE A 268 13.15 -2.52 -4.68
CA PHE A 268 13.72 -1.48 -3.82
C PHE A 268 15.10 -1.02 -4.33
N GLY A 269 15.97 -1.96 -4.72
CA GLY A 269 17.27 -1.64 -5.30
C GLY A 269 17.16 -0.78 -6.55
N VAL A 270 16.21 -1.09 -7.43
CA VAL A 270 15.91 -0.27 -8.62
C VAL A 270 15.51 1.16 -8.23
N VAL A 271 14.54 1.31 -7.32
CA VAL A 271 14.12 2.64 -6.83
C VAL A 271 15.26 3.38 -6.15
N PHE A 272 16.12 2.67 -5.42
CA PHE A 272 17.28 3.29 -4.78
C PHE A 272 18.27 3.85 -5.81
N LEU A 273 18.46 3.19 -6.95
CA LEU A 273 19.22 3.74 -8.08
C LEU A 273 18.55 4.97 -8.68
N GLU A 274 17.22 4.98 -8.82
CA GLU A 274 16.50 6.18 -9.25
C GLU A 274 16.74 7.34 -8.27
N ILE A 275 16.69 7.08 -6.96
CA ILE A 275 16.94 8.10 -5.91
C ILE A 275 18.35 8.69 -6.03
N ILE A 276 19.35 7.85 -6.28
CA ILE A 276 20.75 8.29 -6.43
C ILE A 276 20.94 9.09 -7.72
N THR A 277 20.46 8.55 -8.84
CA THR A 277 20.80 9.04 -10.19
C THR A 277 19.85 10.13 -10.70
N GLY A 278 18.62 10.19 -10.17
CA GLY A 278 17.55 11.00 -10.73
C GLY A 278 17.12 10.56 -12.13
N ARG A 279 17.38 9.30 -12.52
CA ARG A 279 17.03 8.75 -13.83
C ARG A 279 15.88 7.77 -13.69
N ARG A 280 14.97 7.74 -14.68
CA ARG A 280 13.92 6.72 -14.77
C ARG A 280 14.54 5.36 -15.04
N VAL A 281 13.96 4.30 -14.49
CA VAL A 281 14.40 2.93 -14.79
C VAL A 281 14.36 2.61 -16.28
N ILE A 282 13.33 3.08 -16.99
CA ILE A 282 13.19 2.98 -18.44
C ILE A 282 12.96 4.38 -19.02
N ASP A 283 13.86 4.83 -19.90
CA ASP A 283 13.83 6.15 -20.50
C ASP A 283 14.15 6.07 -22.00
N ASN A 284 13.10 6.00 -22.82
CA ASN A 284 13.24 5.89 -24.28
C ASN A 284 13.79 7.16 -24.95
N SER A 285 13.91 8.27 -24.21
CA SER A 285 14.49 9.51 -24.74
C SER A 285 16.03 9.49 -24.76
N ARG A 286 16.64 8.52 -24.07
CA ARG A 286 18.10 8.34 -23.98
C ARG A 286 18.68 7.51 -25.12
N PRO A 287 20.01 7.58 -25.35
CA PRO A 287 20.72 6.66 -26.23
C PRO A 287 20.45 5.20 -25.83
N SER A 288 20.41 4.29 -26.80
CA SER A 288 19.96 2.89 -26.60
C SER A 288 20.65 2.16 -25.44
N GLU A 289 21.94 2.41 -25.21
CA GLU A 289 22.72 1.82 -24.12
C GLU A 289 22.35 2.37 -22.73
N GLU A 290 21.74 3.54 -22.67
CA GLU A 290 21.31 4.21 -21.43
C GLU A 290 19.79 4.14 -21.18
N GLN A 291 19.01 3.52 -22.08
CA GLN A 291 17.56 3.47 -21.95
C GLN A 291 17.09 2.66 -20.75
N ASN A 292 17.86 1.65 -20.34
CA ASN A 292 17.58 0.85 -19.17
C ASN A 292 18.62 1.16 -18.09
N LEU A 293 18.17 1.77 -16.99
CA LEU A 293 19.04 2.17 -15.88
C LEU A 293 19.84 1.00 -15.32
N ILE A 294 19.24 -0.19 -15.23
CA ILE A 294 19.90 -1.37 -14.67
C ILE A 294 21.02 -1.85 -15.58
N ILE A 295 20.80 -1.83 -16.90
CA ILE A 295 21.86 -2.20 -17.86
C ILE A 295 22.99 -1.17 -17.82
N TRP A 296 22.64 0.11 -17.82
CA TRP A 296 23.58 1.22 -17.86
C TRP A 296 24.56 1.25 -16.67
N ILE A 297 24.09 0.97 -15.44
CA ILE A 297 24.99 0.98 -14.26
C ILE A 297 26.06 -0.12 -14.27
N HIS A 298 25.90 -1.12 -15.13
CA HIS A 298 26.84 -2.24 -15.26
C HIS A 298 27.82 -2.05 -16.43
N CYS A 299 27.70 -0.96 -17.19
CA CYS A 299 28.62 -0.54 -18.25
C CYS A 299 29.70 0.38 -17.70
#